data_AF-A0A519MBE0-F1
#
_entry.id   AF-A0A519MBE0-F1
#
_cell.length_a   1.000
_cell.length_b   1.000
_cell.length_c   1.000
_cell.angle_alpha   90.00
_cell.angle_beta   90.00
_cell.angle_gamma   90.00
#
_symmetry.space_group_name_H-M   'P 1'
#
loop_
_entity.id
_entity.type
_entity.pdbx_description
1 polymer ?
#
loop_
_entity_poly.entity_id
_entity_poly.type
_entity_poly.pdbx_seq_one_letter_code
_entity_poly.pdbx_strand_id
1 'polypeptide(L)'
;MKTRRLFIFIALAFFTFKASAQRMFAADKHTSACSYYGEAITGDINAYTADPAAEKVVKNILSVIGLRPNFQLRAANVPNAAAVLLNSKRYILYNPKFMNEINSATGSEWAAISILAHEIGHHLNGHTLDKVGSRPETELEADEFSGFVLRKMGASLKDAQAVMGLIASLKGSHSHPAKKDRLVYIAAGWNNAGESSTNNSDVADASINKPAIVERPQVMQKPQSAIMSYSKPKAVSKTTKVNASKPETIIEDNFVASYAYFEADPKGKYYITMKGNLVQLDNNTVYMIGRLSQSNKAGYELMLSDKQYNYMYIGNGGVIVNGAGKRVGHLEAR
;
A
#
# COMPACT_ATOMS: atom_id res chain seq x y z
N MET A 1 -63.85 -24.85 55.64
CA MET A 1 -62.41 -24.55 55.87
C MET A 1 -61.76 -24.25 54.53
N LYS A 2 -61.30 -23.01 54.32
CA LYS A 2 -60.67 -22.52 53.08
C LYS A 2 -59.14 -22.65 53.22
N THR A 3 -58.47 -23.35 52.31
CA THR A 3 -57.02 -23.30 52.15
C THR A 3 -56.68 -22.47 50.92
N ARG A 4 -56.18 -21.24 51.14
CA ARG A 4 -55.65 -20.36 50.10
C ARG A 4 -54.26 -20.85 49.70
N ARG A 5 -54.08 -21.27 48.46
CA ARG A 5 -52.75 -21.51 47.86
C ARG A 5 -52.21 -20.20 47.31
N LEU A 6 -51.08 -19.76 47.86
CA LEU A 6 -50.32 -18.59 47.46
C LEU A 6 -49.52 -18.93 46.19
N PHE A 7 -49.87 -18.34 45.05
CA PHE A 7 -49.08 -18.44 43.82
C PHE A 7 -47.99 -17.38 43.85
N ILE A 8 -46.73 -17.82 43.94
CA ILE A 8 -45.54 -16.97 43.78
C ILE A 8 -45.32 -16.79 42.27
N PHE A 9 -45.57 -15.58 41.77
CA PHE A 9 -45.17 -15.17 40.43
C PHE A 9 -43.67 -14.84 40.43
N ILE A 10 -42.85 -15.74 39.88
CA ILE A 10 -41.45 -15.45 39.54
C ILE A 10 -41.47 -14.71 38.20
N ALA A 11 -41.27 -13.39 38.23
CA ALA A 11 -41.07 -12.57 37.05
C ALA A 11 -39.67 -12.86 36.48
N LEU A 12 -39.61 -13.64 35.40
CA LEU A 12 -38.39 -13.90 34.64
C LEU A 12 -38.02 -12.62 33.87
N ALA A 13 -37.08 -11.84 34.38
CA ALA A 13 -36.52 -10.70 33.68
C ALA A 13 -35.68 -11.19 32.49
N PHE A 14 -36.30 -11.25 31.30
CA PHE A 14 -35.59 -11.44 30.05
C PHE A 14 -34.70 -10.21 29.77
N PHE A 15 -33.43 -10.29 30.17
CA PHE A 15 -32.40 -9.42 29.61
C PHE A 15 -32.26 -9.74 28.12
N THR A 16 -32.93 -8.94 27.30
CA THR A 16 -32.71 -8.95 25.85
C THR A 16 -31.34 -8.36 25.57
N PHE A 17 -30.32 -9.20 25.51
CA PHE A 17 -29.07 -8.84 24.84
C PHE A 17 -29.44 -8.48 23.39
N LYS A 18 -29.38 -7.19 23.06
CA LYS A 18 -29.43 -6.75 21.66
C LYS A 18 -28.19 -7.31 20.97
N ALA A 19 -28.35 -8.45 20.31
CA ALA A 19 -27.39 -8.92 19.33
C ALA A 19 -27.21 -7.80 18.30
N SER A 20 -26.08 -7.10 18.35
CA SER A 20 -25.69 -6.19 17.30
C SER A 20 -25.31 -7.04 16.11
N ALA A 21 -26.29 -7.34 15.25
CA ALA A 21 -26.02 -7.83 13.91
C ALA A 21 -25.12 -6.78 13.23
N GLN A 22 -23.86 -7.15 12.94
CA GLN A 22 -22.96 -6.31 12.16
C GLN A 22 -23.64 -6.05 10.82
N ARG A 23 -24.05 -4.81 10.58
CA ARG A 23 -24.64 -4.43 9.28
C ARG A 23 -23.53 -4.44 8.24
N MET A 24 -23.70 -5.29 7.23
CA MET A 24 -22.85 -5.36 6.04
C MET A 24 -22.71 -3.97 5.41
N PHE A 25 -21.48 -3.55 5.10
CA PHE A 25 -21.19 -2.19 4.64
C PHE A 25 -21.42 -2.04 3.14
N ALA A 26 -21.00 -3.03 2.35
CA ALA A 26 -21.32 -3.17 0.93
C ALA A 26 -21.10 -4.62 0.48
N ALA A 27 -21.91 -5.06 -0.50
CA ALA A 27 -21.72 -6.33 -1.21
C ALA A 27 -21.12 -6.05 -2.61
N ASP A 28 -20.27 -6.97 -3.09
CA ASP A 28 -19.37 -6.89 -4.27
C ASP A 28 -19.92 -6.31 -5.59
N LYS A 29 -21.23 -6.14 -5.77
CA LYS A 29 -21.80 -6.02 -7.12
C LYS A 29 -21.61 -4.68 -7.83
N HIS A 30 -21.24 -3.57 -7.18
CA HIS A 30 -21.22 -2.24 -7.83
C HIS A 30 -20.13 -1.28 -7.35
N THR A 31 -18.98 -1.77 -6.92
CA THR A 31 -17.92 -0.94 -6.36
C THR A 31 -16.90 -0.55 -7.44
N SER A 32 -16.85 0.74 -7.82
CA SER A 32 -15.64 1.26 -8.50
C SER A 32 -14.55 1.31 -7.43
N ALA A 33 -13.56 0.43 -7.50
CA ALA A 33 -12.48 0.35 -6.53
C ALA A 33 -11.11 0.48 -7.21
N CYS A 34 -10.25 1.34 -6.68
CA CYS A 34 -8.81 1.30 -6.91
C CYS A 34 -8.21 0.76 -5.60
N SER A 35 -7.55 -0.38 -5.67
CA SER A 35 -6.88 -0.99 -4.52
C SER A 35 -5.40 -0.70 -4.63
N TYR A 36 -4.70 -0.57 -3.51
CA TYR A 36 -3.30 -0.15 -3.51
C TYR A 36 -2.34 -1.16 -4.18
N TYR A 37 -2.67 -2.46 -4.16
CA TYR A 37 -2.01 -3.49 -4.97
C TYR A 37 -2.81 -3.84 -6.24
N GLY A 38 -3.90 -3.11 -6.47
CA GLY A 38 -4.92 -3.23 -7.53
C GLY A 38 -5.39 -4.66 -7.80
N GLU A 39 -5.41 -5.48 -6.75
CA GLU A 39 -6.21 -6.67 -6.68
C GLU A 39 -7.71 -6.29 -6.66
N ALA A 40 -8.55 -7.20 -7.15
CA ALA A 40 -9.98 -7.07 -6.94
C ALA A 40 -10.29 -7.20 -5.45
N ILE A 41 -11.08 -6.27 -4.92
CA ILE A 41 -11.66 -6.43 -3.58
C ILE A 41 -12.80 -7.44 -3.73
N THR A 42 -12.62 -8.64 -3.19
CA THR A 42 -13.60 -9.73 -3.25
C THR A 42 -14.14 -10.04 -1.86
N GLY A 43 -15.43 -10.36 -1.78
CA GLY A 43 -16.10 -10.78 -0.55
C GLY A 43 -16.76 -9.63 0.20
N ASP A 44 -17.42 -9.96 1.31
CA ASP A 44 -18.17 -8.97 2.09
C ASP A 44 -17.22 -7.94 2.72
N ILE A 45 -17.44 -6.67 2.37
CA ILE A 45 -16.72 -5.55 2.98
C ILE A 45 -17.40 -5.22 4.32
N ASN A 46 -16.64 -5.40 5.39
CA ASN A 46 -16.97 -4.94 6.73
C ASN A 46 -16.14 -3.71 7.05
N ALA A 47 -16.82 -2.60 7.31
CA ALA A 47 -16.18 -1.33 7.62
C ALA A 47 -16.60 -0.82 8.99
N TYR A 48 -15.64 -0.19 9.67
CA TYR A 48 -15.73 0.30 11.03
C TYR A 48 -15.37 1.78 11.07
N THR A 49 -15.57 2.43 12.21
CA THR A 49 -15.03 3.78 12.43
C THR A 49 -13.52 3.76 12.27
N ALA A 50 -12.97 4.80 11.64
CA ALA A 50 -11.53 4.94 11.49
C ALA A 50 -10.87 5.21 12.85
N ASP A 51 -9.59 4.85 12.97
CA ASP A 51 -8.78 5.19 14.13
C ASP A 51 -8.55 6.71 14.17
N PRO A 52 -8.66 7.37 15.34
CA PRO A 52 -8.38 8.80 15.47
C PRO A 52 -7.00 9.23 14.93
N ALA A 53 -5.98 8.37 15.03
CA ALA A 53 -4.66 8.62 14.46
C ALA A 53 -4.70 8.64 12.92
N ALA A 54 -5.43 7.70 12.30
CA ALA A 54 -5.59 7.66 10.85
C ALA A 54 -6.41 8.86 10.35
N GLU A 55 -7.46 9.26 11.06
CA GLU A 55 -8.22 10.48 10.77
C GLU A 55 -7.34 11.73 10.85
N LYS A 56 -6.46 11.82 11.86
CA LYS A 56 -5.49 12.90 12.00
C LYS A 56 -4.51 12.94 10.82
N VAL A 57 -4.01 11.79 10.38
CA VAL A 57 -3.13 11.69 9.20
C VAL A 57 -3.84 12.20 7.94
N VAL A 58 -5.06 11.75 7.66
CA VAL A 58 -5.84 12.23 6.52
C VAL A 58 -6.11 13.73 6.61
N LYS A 59 -6.42 14.24 7.80
CA LYS A 59 -6.60 15.69 8.02
C LYS A 59 -5.32 16.46 7.70
N ASN A 60 -4.16 15.95 8.11
CA ASN A 60 -2.87 16.59 7.82
C ASN A 60 -2.56 16.59 6.31
N ILE A 61 -2.81 15.47 5.62
CA ILE A 61 -2.68 15.37 4.16
C ILE A 61 -3.55 16.44 3.47
N LEU A 62 -4.83 16.51 3.83
CA LEU A 62 -5.76 17.46 3.24
C LEU A 62 -5.41 18.91 3.56
N SER A 63 -4.83 19.15 4.74
CA SER A 63 -4.39 20.48 5.16
C SER A 63 -3.25 21.02 4.30
N VAL A 64 -2.27 20.20 3.93
CA VAL A 64 -1.12 20.69 3.13
C VAL A 64 -1.47 21.01 1.68
N ILE A 65 -2.61 20.50 1.20
CA ILE A 65 -3.15 20.79 -0.15
C ILE A 65 -4.34 21.76 -0.11
N GLY A 66 -4.73 22.25 1.07
CA GLY A 66 -5.81 23.25 1.22
C GLY A 66 -7.22 22.75 0.89
N LEU A 67 -7.46 21.43 0.94
CA LEU A 67 -8.76 20.84 0.59
C LEU A 67 -9.54 20.40 1.82
N ARG A 68 -10.87 20.36 1.68
CA ARG A 68 -11.77 19.73 2.65
C ARG A 68 -12.08 18.29 2.20
N PRO A 69 -12.21 17.33 3.12
CA PRO A 69 -12.56 15.96 2.75
C PRO A 69 -13.94 15.92 2.10
N ASN A 70 -14.05 15.23 0.96
CA ASN A 70 -15.32 14.88 0.30
C ASN A 70 -15.56 13.36 0.26
N PHE A 71 -14.85 12.63 1.12
CA PHE A 71 -14.90 11.18 1.29
C PHE A 71 -14.94 10.83 2.78
N GLN A 72 -15.30 9.59 3.12
CA GLN A 72 -15.21 9.07 4.47
C GLN A 72 -14.06 8.08 4.59
N LEU A 73 -13.23 8.23 5.63
CA LEU A 73 -12.24 7.22 6.00
C LEU A 73 -12.91 6.12 6.83
N ARG A 74 -12.63 4.86 6.52
CA ARG A 74 -13.11 3.71 7.30
C ARG A 74 -12.01 2.66 7.45
N ALA A 75 -11.86 2.15 8.67
CA ALA A 75 -11.12 0.91 8.87
C ALA A 75 -11.95 -0.23 8.28
N ALA A 76 -11.34 -1.17 7.55
CA ALA A 76 -12.06 -2.25 6.89
C ALA A 76 -11.20 -3.53 6.78
N ASN A 77 -11.87 -4.64 6.49
CA ASN A 77 -11.25 -5.94 6.20
C ASN A 77 -10.71 -6.08 4.77
N VAL A 78 -10.47 -4.97 4.07
CA VAL A 78 -9.78 -4.98 2.78
C VAL A 78 -8.34 -5.50 2.96
N PRO A 79 -7.68 -6.05 1.93
CA PRO A 79 -6.32 -6.56 2.07
C PRO A 79 -5.30 -5.47 2.48
N ASN A 80 -5.50 -4.25 1.99
CA ASN A 80 -4.56 -3.14 2.05
C ASN A 80 -5.27 -1.79 2.29
N ALA A 81 -5.32 -0.90 1.30
CA ALA A 81 -6.12 0.30 1.26
C ALA A 81 -6.77 0.44 -0.12
N ALA A 82 -7.92 1.10 -0.18
CA ALA A 82 -8.62 1.31 -1.43
C ALA A 82 -9.49 2.57 -1.42
N ALA A 83 -9.41 3.34 -2.50
CA ALA A 83 -10.36 4.37 -2.86
C ALA A 83 -11.56 3.75 -3.59
N VAL A 84 -12.75 3.89 -3.01
CA VAL A 84 -13.96 3.25 -3.53
C VAL A 84 -15.15 4.21 -3.61
N LEU A 85 -16.05 3.95 -4.56
CA LEU A 85 -17.37 4.59 -4.62
C LEU A 85 -18.45 3.56 -4.26
N LEU A 86 -19.07 3.73 -3.08
CA LEU A 86 -20.15 2.86 -2.59
C LEU A 86 -21.43 3.67 -2.45
N ASN A 87 -22.50 3.27 -3.13
CA ASN A 87 -23.80 3.97 -3.08
C ASN A 87 -23.65 5.49 -3.32
N SER A 88 -22.86 5.86 -4.33
CA SER A 88 -22.53 7.25 -4.69
C SER A 88 -21.82 8.07 -3.62
N LYS A 89 -21.27 7.43 -2.58
CA LYS A 89 -20.41 8.05 -1.57
C LYS A 89 -18.98 7.57 -1.72
N ARG A 90 -18.03 8.49 -1.59
CA ARG A 90 -16.60 8.22 -1.67
C ARG A 90 -16.10 7.71 -0.33
N TYR A 91 -15.32 6.63 -0.35
CA TYR A 91 -14.69 6.07 0.83
C TYR A 91 -13.23 5.76 0.55
N ILE A 92 -12.40 6.04 1.54
CA ILE A 92 -11.09 5.40 1.65
C ILE A 92 -11.23 4.31 2.70
N LEU A 93 -11.10 3.07 2.24
CA LEU A 93 -11.05 1.89 3.09
C LEU A 93 -9.60 1.57 3.37
N TYR A 94 -9.25 1.32 4.62
CA TYR A 94 -7.89 0.89 4.97
C TYR A 94 -7.91 -0.23 5.98
N ASN A 95 -6.94 -1.12 5.90
CA ASN A 95 -6.71 -2.18 6.87
C ASN A 95 -5.68 -1.73 7.90
N PRO A 96 -6.07 -1.48 9.16
CA PRO A 96 -5.15 -1.00 10.19
C PRO A 96 -3.97 -1.95 10.44
N LYS A 97 -4.21 -3.27 10.35
CA LYS A 97 -3.16 -4.27 10.53
C LYS A 97 -2.11 -4.15 9.43
N PHE A 98 -2.55 -4.06 8.18
CA PHE A 98 -1.66 -3.86 7.04
C PHE A 98 -0.84 -2.56 7.17
N MET A 99 -1.47 -1.45 7.55
CA MET A 99 -0.79 -0.17 7.74
C MET A 99 0.31 -0.23 8.82
N ASN A 100 0.05 -0.93 9.93
CA ASN A 100 1.05 -1.13 10.98
C ASN A 100 2.19 -2.04 10.53
N GLU A 101 1.88 -3.08 9.76
CA GLU A 101 2.85 -4.01 9.20
C GLU A 101 3.79 -3.31 8.21
N ILE A 102 3.26 -2.47 7.31
CA ILE A 102 4.07 -1.78 6.32
C ILE A 102 4.95 -0.69 6.93
N ASN A 103 4.44 0.03 7.94
CA ASN A 103 5.26 0.98 8.72
C ASN A 103 6.41 0.27 9.42
N SER A 104 6.15 -0.91 9.98
CA SER A 104 7.19 -1.74 10.60
C SER A 104 8.20 -2.26 9.58
N ALA A 105 7.73 -2.68 8.39
CA ALA A 105 8.57 -3.24 7.33
C ALA A 105 9.52 -2.21 6.72
N THR A 106 9.00 -1.01 6.50
CA THR A 106 9.76 0.13 5.99
C THR A 106 10.53 0.85 7.11
N GLY A 107 10.16 0.64 8.37
CA GLY A 107 10.71 1.35 9.54
C GLY A 107 10.42 2.85 9.49
N SER A 108 9.28 3.25 8.93
CA SER A 108 8.90 4.65 8.72
C SER A 108 7.38 4.76 8.67
N GLU A 109 6.79 5.70 9.43
CA GLU A 109 5.35 5.97 9.36
C GLU A 109 4.92 6.60 8.02
N TRP A 110 5.89 7.16 7.28
CA TRP A 110 5.70 7.68 5.94
C TRP A 110 5.16 6.65 4.96
N ALA A 111 5.38 5.35 5.22
CA ALA A 111 4.80 4.30 4.40
C ALA A 111 3.28 4.36 4.39
N ALA A 112 2.62 4.22 5.55
CA ALA A 112 1.16 4.30 5.64
C ALA A 112 0.61 5.66 5.19
N ILE A 113 1.34 6.76 5.46
CA ILE A 113 0.95 8.10 4.99
C ILE A 113 0.97 8.14 3.45
N SER A 114 1.99 7.56 2.81
CA SER A 114 2.09 7.48 1.35
C SER A 114 0.93 6.70 0.76
N ILE A 115 0.55 5.56 1.34
CA ILE A 115 -0.61 4.78 0.90
C ILE A 115 -1.88 5.62 0.97
N LEU A 116 -2.15 6.26 2.11
CA LEU A 116 -3.35 7.09 2.27
C LEU A 116 -3.35 8.28 1.30
N ALA A 117 -2.20 8.93 1.09
CA ALA A 117 -2.08 10.02 0.13
C ALA A 117 -2.34 9.54 -1.31
N HIS A 118 -1.85 8.35 -1.66
CA HIS A 118 -2.09 7.71 -2.96
C HIS A 118 -3.59 7.46 -3.18
N GLU A 119 -4.30 6.87 -2.21
CA GLU A 119 -5.76 6.65 -2.30
C GLU A 119 -6.55 7.97 -2.39
N ILE A 120 -6.10 9.02 -1.69
CA ILE A 120 -6.69 10.36 -1.84
C ILE A 120 -6.48 10.88 -3.27
N GLY A 121 -5.30 10.66 -3.85
CA GLY A 121 -4.98 10.99 -5.24
C GLY A 121 -5.97 10.38 -6.23
N HIS A 122 -6.29 9.09 -6.08
CA HIS A 122 -7.32 8.44 -6.91
C HIS A 122 -8.68 9.14 -6.85
N HIS A 123 -9.10 9.59 -5.68
CA HIS A 123 -10.34 10.36 -5.57
C HIS A 123 -10.22 11.76 -6.19
N LEU A 124 -9.14 12.47 -5.95
CA LEU A 124 -8.96 13.84 -6.45
C LEU A 124 -8.90 13.89 -7.97
N ASN A 125 -8.20 12.95 -8.60
CA ASN A 125 -8.08 12.87 -10.06
C ASN A 125 -9.29 12.18 -10.71
N GLY A 126 -10.24 11.67 -9.92
CA GLY A 126 -11.46 11.08 -10.44
C GLY A 126 -11.30 9.65 -10.99
N HIS A 127 -10.22 8.95 -10.63
CA HIS A 127 -9.94 7.57 -11.07
C HIS A 127 -11.03 6.58 -10.65
N THR A 128 -11.77 6.88 -9.59
CA THR A 128 -12.86 6.02 -9.10
C THR A 128 -14.20 6.21 -9.84
N LEU A 129 -14.27 7.06 -10.87
CA LEU A 129 -15.54 7.43 -11.52
C LEU A 129 -15.97 6.49 -12.66
N ASP A 130 -15.04 5.89 -13.38
CA ASP A 130 -15.31 5.15 -14.62
C ASP A 130 -15.53 3.63 -14.46
N LYS A 131 -15.54 3.12 -13.22
CA LYS A 131 -15.70 1.69 -12.86
C LYS A 131 -14.64 0.74 -13.45
N VAL A 132 -13.59 1.26 -14.08
CA VAL A 132 -12.54 0.42 -14.70
C VAL A 132 -11.49 0.00 -13.67
N GLY A 133 -11.36 0.75 -12.57
CA GLY A 133 -10.39 0.47 -11.50
C GLY A 133 -8.97 0.90 -11.89
N SER A 134 -7.97 0.32 -11.22
CA SER A 134 -6.55 0.67 -11.37
C SER A 134 -6.03 0.42 -12.78
N ARG A 135 -5.36 1.43 -13.33
CA ARG A 135 -4.68 1.41 -14.64
C ARG A 135 -3.33 2.09 -14.54
N PRO A 136 -2.32 1.70 -15.35
CA PRO A 136 -0.97 2.21 -15.23
C PRO A 136 -0.88 3.74 -15.19
N GLU A 137 -1.63 4.46 -16.02
CA GLU A 137 -1.64 5.93 -16.02
C GLU A 137 -2.23 6.53 -14.74
N THR A 138 -3.38 6.02 -14.29
CA THR A 138 -4.07 6.51 -13.08
C THR A 138 -3.27 6.23 -11.81
N GLU A 139 -2.59 5.10 -11.82
CA GLU A 139 -1.64 4.72 -10.82
C GLU A 139 -0.52 5.77 -10.77
N LEU A 140 0.18 6.04 -11.90
CA LEU A 140 1.32 6.98 -11.95
C LEU A 140 0.97 8.39 -11.45
N GLU A 141 -0.22 8.87 -11.80
CA GLU A 141 -0.74 10.14 -11.31
C GLU A 141 -0.96 10.13 -9.78
N ALA A 142 -1.46 9.03 -9.21
CA ALA A 142 -1.66 8.90 -7.76
C ALA A 142 -0.32 8.82 -7.00
N ASP A 143 0.71 8.22 -7.60
CA ASP A 143 2.09 8.21 -7.06
C ASP A 143 2.72 9.60 -7.05
N GLU A 144 2.58 10.35 -8.15
CA GLU A 144 3.06 11.73 -8.23
C GLU A 144 2.38 12.59 -7.17
N PHE A 145 1.05 12.48 -7.03
CA PHE A 145 0.32 13.16 -5.98
C PHE A 145 0.81 12.77 -4.57
N SER A 146 1.03 11.47 -4.33
CA SER A 146 1.56 10.98 -3.04
C SER A 146 2.92 11.60 -2.73
N GLY A 147 3.85 11.62 -3.70
CA GLY A 147 5.16 12.25 -3.56
C GLY A 147 5.08 13.74 -3.22
N PHE A 148 4.19 14.48 -3.90
CA PHE A 148 3.95 15.90 -3.65
C PHE A 148 3.47 16.15 -2.21
N VAL A 149 2.46 15.41 -1.76
CA VAL A 149 1.91 15.52 -0.41
C VAL A 149 2.98 15.22 0.63
N LEU A 150 3.74 14.13 0.45
CA LEU A 150 4.76 13.71 1.39
C LEU A 150 5.86 14.76 1.53
N ARG A 151 6.29 15.39 0.44
CA ARG A 151 7.22 16.54 0.50
C ARG A 151 6.65 17.68 1.32
N LYS A 152 5.41 18.10 1.06
CA LYS A 152 4.78 19.21 1.79
C LYS A 152 4.60 18.91 3.27
N MET A 153 4.47 17.63 3.64
CA MET A 153 4.41 17.18 5.04
C MET A 153 5.80 17.03 5.69
N GLY A 154 6.90 17.16 4.94
CA GLY A 154 8.27 17.13 5.45
C GLY A 154 9.02 15.80 5.29
N ALA A 155 8.48 14.85 4.51
CA ALA A 155 9.16 13.58 4.24
C ALA A 155 10.45 13.78 3.41
N SER A 156 11.47 12.98 3.68
CA SER A 156 12.60 12.84 2.76
C SER A 156 12.16 12.09 1.49
N LEU A 157 12.88 12.26 0.37
CA LEU A 157 12.58 11.49 -0.85
C LEU A 157 12.69 9.99 -0.59
N LYS A 158 13.66 9.57 0.23
CA LYS A 158 13.84 8.17 0.65
C LYS A 158 12.61 7.64 1.37
N ASP A 159 12.02 8.43 2.26
CA ASP A 159 10.79 8.05 2.96
C ASP A 159 9.59 8.00 2.01
N ALA A 160 9.48 8.97 1.10
CA ALA A 160 8.40 8.99 0.10
C ALA A 160 8.43 7.77 -0.83
N GLN A 161 9.62 7.25 -1.12
CA GLN A 161 9.82 6.07 -1.96
C GLN A 161 9.86 4.75 -1.17
N ALA A 162 9.87 4.77 0.16
CA ALA A 162 10.18 3.60 0.98
C ALA A 162 9.20 2.45 0.77
N VAL A 163 7.90 2.75 0.71
CA VAL A 163 6.85 1.74 0.54
C VAL A 163 6.87 1.13 -0.86
N MET A 164 6.95 1.96 -1.91
CA MET A 164 7.02 1.48 -3.30
C MET A 164 8.31 0.71 -3.58
N GLY A 165 9.44 1.15 -3.02
CA GLY A 165 10.72 0.43 -3.13
C GLY A 165 10.63 -0.99 -2.56
N LEU A 166 9.87 -1.15 -1.48
CA LEU A 166 9.66 -2.45 -0.83
C LEU A 166 8.70 -3.36 -1.62
N ILE A 167 7.54 -2.84 -2.04
CA ILE A 167 6.41 -3.71 -2.44
C ILE A 167 6.13 -3.75 -3.94
N ALA A 168 6.54 -2.74 -4.72
CA ALA A 168 6.20 -2.70 -6.15
C ALA A 168 6.91 -3.83 -6.91
N SER A 169 6.34 -4.26 -8.03
CA SER A 169 6.97 -5.26 -8.89
C SER A 169 7.99 -4.63 -9.83
N LEU A 170 9.11 -5.32 -10.12
CA LEU A 170 10.07 -4.85 -11.12
C LEU A 170 9.48 -4.78 -12.54
N LYS A 171 8.50 -5.63 -12.84
CA LYS A 171 7.82 -5.66 -14.14
C LYS A 171 6.42 -5.07 -13.99
N GLY A 172 6.02 -4.24 -14.95
CA GLY A 172 4.66 -3.77 -15.04
C GLY A 172 3.68 -4.90 -15.37
N SER A 173 2.41 -4.66 -15.09
CA SER A 173 1.27 -5.51 -15.42
C SER A 173 0.23 -4.69 -16.21
N HIS A 174 -0.92 -5.31 -16.48
CA HIS A 174 -2.03 -4.60 -17.13
C HIS A 174 -2.61 -3.46 -16.26
N SER A 175 -2.54 -3.59 -14.93
CA SER A 175 -3.11 -2.61 -14.00
C SER A 175 -2.05 -1.74 -13.31
N HIS A 176 -0.80 -2.20 -13.20
CA HIS A 176 0.24 -1.48 -12.46
C HIS A 176 1.52 -1.24 -13.27
N PRO A 177 2.12 -0.05 -13.17
CA PRO A 177 3.43 0.22 -13.76
C PRO A 177 4.55 -0.57 -13.08
N ALA A 178 5.72 -0.62 -13.73
CA ALA A 178 6.92 -1.16 -13.12
C ALA A 178 7.38 -0.27 -11.95
N LYS A 179 8.03 -0.87 -10.95
CA LYS A 179 8.59 -0.19 -9.77
C LYS A 179 9.40 1.05 -10.13
N LYS A 180 10.25 0.95 -11.17
CA LYS A 180 11.08 2.07 -11.63
C LYS A 180 10.21 3.28 -11.97
N ASP A 181 9.13 3.08 -12.71
CA ASP A 181 8.24 4.16 -13.15
C ASP A 181 7.49 4.75 -11.95
N ARG A 182 6.97 3.89 -11.06
CA ARG A 182 6.34 4.27 -9.79
C ARG A 182 7.24 5.21 -8.97
N LEU A 183 8.49 4.78 -8.74
CA LEU A 183 9.49 5.55 -7.99
C LEU A 183 9.84 6.88 -8.65
N VAL A 184 9.90 6.93 -9.99
CA VAL A 184 10.17 8.16 -10.75
C VAL A 184 9.03 9.17 -10.58
N TYR A 185 7.76 8.72 -10.66
CA TYR A 185 6.62 9.61 -10.50
C TYR A 185 6.48 10.13 -9.06
N ILE A 186 6.74 9.29 -8.05
CA ILE A 186 6.85 9.75 -6.66
C ILE A 186 7.92 10.85 -6.54
N ALA A 187 9.09 10.65 -7.14
CA ALA A 187 10.17 11.64 -7.10
C ALA A 187 9.78 12.94 -7.82
N ALA A 188 9.09 12.85 -8.96
CA ALA A 188 8.61 14.01 -9.70
C ALA A 188 7.68 14.88 -8.83
N GLY A 189 6.66 14.28 -8.22
CA GLY A 189 5.75 15.00 -7.32
C GLY A 189 6.45 15.58 -6.11
N TRP A 190 7.37 14.82 -5.50
CA TRP A 190 8.17 15.27 -4.37
C TRP A 190 9.02 16.51 -4.73
N ASN A 191 9.65 16.51 -5.91
CA ASN A 191 10.44 17.65 -6.39
C ASN A 191 9.55 18.87 -6.67
N ASN A 192 8.41 18.69 -7.32
CA ASN A 192 7.45 19.75 -7.64
C ASN A 192 6.95 20.49 -6.38
N ALA A 193 6.78 19.77 -5.27
CA ALA A 193 6.39 20.37 -3.99
C ALA A 193 7.50 21.20 -3.31
N GLY A 194 8.77 20.99 -3.69
CA GLY A 194 9.95 21.59 -3.09
C GLY A 194 10.33 22.99 -3.61
N GLU A 195 9.76 23.43 -4.73
CA GLU A 195 10.09 24.72 -5.37
C GLU A 195 9.35 25.93 -4.76
N SER A 196 9.34 26.05 -3.43
CA SER A 196 8.74 27.22 -2.77
C SER A 196 9.62 27.74 -1.64
N SER A 197 10.89 27.99 -1.92
CA SER A 197 11.79 28.74 -1.02
C SER A 197 13.03 29.25 -1.76
N THR A 198 12.86 30.04 -2.81
CA THR A 198 13.82 31.08 -3.20
C THR A 198 13.18 31.98 -4.25
N ASN A 199 12.98 33.25 -3.88
CA ASN A 199 12.60 34.38 -4.74
C ASN A 199 11.12 34.45 -5.18
N ASN A 200 10.27 35.01 -4.33
CA ASN A 200 9.63 36.28 -4.67
C ASN A 200 8.85 36.88 -3.49
N SER A 201 9.10 38.17 -3.32
CA SER A 201 8.34 39.17 -2.56
C SER A 201 6.87 38.83 -2.32
N ASP A 202 6.49 38.83 -1.05
CA ASP A 202 5.10 38.99 -0.62
C ASP A 202 4.51 40.21 -1.32
N VAL A 203 3.62 39.98 -2.29
CA VAL A 203 2.80 41.03 -2.88
C VAL A 203 1.50 41.08 -2.10
N ALA A 204 1.54 41.80 -0.99
CA ALA A 204 0.37 42.40 -0.39
C ALA A 204 0.53 43.92 -0.42
N ASP A 205 0.34 44.54 -1.59
CA ASP A 205 -0.36 45.84 -1.65
C ASP A 205 -0.89 46.19 -3.06
N ALA A 206 -2.10 46.74 -3.06
CA ALA A 206 -2.81 47.58 -4.03
C ALA A 206 -2.75 47.33 -5.55
N SER A 207 -3.95 47.03 -6.10
CA SER A 207 -4.64 47.73 -7.20
C SER A 207 -5.18 46.85 -8.32
N ILE A 208 -6.28 47.33 -8.92
CA ILE A 208 -7.30 46.62 -9.68
C ILE A 208 -6.83 46.25 -11.09
N ASN A 209 -7.01 44.99 -11.51
CA ASN A 209 -7.76 44.64 -12.73
C ASN A 209 -8.01 43.13 -12.84
N LYS A 210 -9.30 42.78 -12.98
CA LYS A 210 -9.83 41.41 -13.13
C LYS A 210 -9.52 40.87 -14.54
N PRO A 211 -8.86 39.71 -14.71
CA PRO A 211 -8.78 39.07 -16.02
C PRO A 211 -10.00 38.18 -16.31
N ALA A 212 -10.32 38.11 -17.60
CA ALA A 212 -11.52 37.53 -18.18
C ALA A 212 -11.64 35.99 -18.02
N ILE A 213 -12.89 35.55 -17.97
CA ILE A 213 -13.33 34.15 -18.04
C ILE A 213 -12.85 33.57 -19.37
N VAL A 214 -12.05 32.50 -19.34
CA VAL A 214 -11.75 31.69 -20.52
C VAL A 214 -12.70 30.49 -20.51
N GLU A 215 -13.56 30.43 -21.51
CA GLU A 215 -14.51 29.34 -21.73
C GLU A 215 -13.81 28.00 -22.00
N ARG A 216 -14.48 26.94 -21.56
CA ARG A 216 -14.11 25.53 -21.71
C ARG A 216 -14.21 25.11 -23.20
N PRO A 217 -13.19 24.47 -23.80
CA PRO A 217 -13.32 23.94 -25.15
C PRO A 217 -14.30 22.75 -25.20
N GLN A 218 -15.22 22.85 -26.17
CA GLN A 218 -16.22 21.85 -26.54
C GLN A 218 -15.58 20.62 -27.21
N VAL A 219 -16.26 19.48 -27.05
CA VAL A 219 -16.04 18.21 -27.74
C VAL A 219 -16.16 18.39 -29.26
N MET A 220 -15.20 17.91 -30.04
CA MET A 220 -15.35 17.80 -31.51
C MET A 220 -14.83 16.45 -32.03
N GLN A 221 -15.64 15.88 -32.92
CA GLN A 221 -15.57 14.52 -33.45
C GLN A 221 -14.41 14.28 -34.44
N LYS A 222 -14.09 12.98 -34.63
CA LYS A 222 -13.16 12.39 -35.62
C LYS A 222 -13.32 12.97 -37.05
N PRO A 223 -12.21 13.00 -37.81
CA PRO A 223 -12.20 12.27 -39.09
C PRO A 223 -10.95 11.39 -39.32
N GLN A 224 -11.07 10.53 -40.34
CA GLN A 224 -10.25 9.37 -40.67
C GLN A 224 -9.19 9.66 -41.75
N SER A 225 -8.09 8.89 -41.66
CA SER A 225 -7.12 8.49 -42.72
C SER A 225 -6.24 9.54 -43.42
N ALA A 226 -4.93 9.42 -43.15
CA ALA A 226 -3.88 9.55 -44.17
C ALA A 226 -2.73 8.58 -43.85
N ILE A 227 -2.36 7.78 -44.86
CA ILE A 227 -1.31 6.76 -44.84
C ILE A 227 0.04 7.46 -45.01
N MET A 228 1.00 7.25 -44.11
CA MET A 228 2.42 7.42 -44.41
C MET A 228 3.28 6.36 -43.69
N SER A 229 4.14 5.77 -44.51
CA SER A 229 4.96 4.57 -44.33
C SER A 229 6.06 4.71 -43.28
N TYR A 230 6.19 3.72 -42.39
CA TYR A 230 7.39 3.50 -41.59
C TYR A 230 8.24 2.38 -42.18
N SER A 231 9.47 2.71 -42.59
CA SER A 231 10.51 1.80 -43.04
C SER A 231 11.14 1.02 -41.88
N LYS A 232 11.17 -0.31 -41.99
CA LYS A 232 11.88 -1.25 -41.11
C LYS A 232 13.39 -0.96 -41.03
N PRO A 233 14.02 -1.06 -39.84
CA PRO A 233 15.44 -1.39 -39.73
C PRO A 233 15.66 -2.91 -39.80
N LYS A 234 16.71 -3.30 -40.53
CA LYS A 234 17.16 -4.68 -40.77
C LYS A 234 17.69 -5.36 -39.51
N ALA A 235 17.39 -6.65 -39.40
CA ALA A 235 18.00 -7.59 -38.46
C ALA A 235 19.51 -7.75 -38.76
N VAL A 236 20.32 -7.71 -37.71
CA VAL A 236 21.70 -8.23 -37.72
C VAL A 236 21.79 -9.24 -36.58
N SER A 237 21.86 -10.51 -36.97
CA SER A 237 22.14 -11.64 -36.10
C SER A 237 23.58 -11.55 -35.56
N LYS A 238 23.74 -11.53 -34.24
CA LYS A 238 24.96 -12.01 -33.58
C LYS A 238 24.58 -12.97 -32.46
N THR A 239 24.82 -14.24 -32.74
CA THR A 239 24.89 -15.35 -31.79
C THR A 239 25.85 -15.00 -30.66
N THR A 240 25.33 -14.90 -29.44
CA THR A 240 26.16 -14.88 -28.23
C THR A 240 25.59 -15.87 -27.23
N LYS A 241 26.49 -16.68 -26.67
CA LYS A 241 26.24 -17.86 -25.84
C LYS A 241 25.41 -17.52 -24.60
N VAL A 242 24.41 -18.36 -24.34
CA VAL A 242 23.56 -18.33 -23.15
C VAL A 242 24.41 -18.71 -21.94
N ASN A 243 24.74 -17.74 -21.08
CA ASN A 243 25.10 -18.02 -19.70
C ASN A 243 23.82 -18.01 -18.86
N ALA A 244 23.59 -19.10 -18.13
CA ALA A 244 22.45 -19.29 -17.25
C ALA A 244 22.34 -18.12 -16.25
N SER A 245 21.26 -17.36 -16.34
CA SER A 245 20.98 -16.20 -15.49
C SER A 245 20.52 -16.63 -14.09
N LYS A 246 21.15 -16.05 -13.06
CA LYS A 246 20.74 -16.08 -11.64
C LYS A 246 19.26 -15.59 -11.53
N PRO A 247 18.44 -16.12 -10.60
CA PRO A 247 17.01 -15.82 -10.56
C PRO A 247 16.74 -14.31 -10.34
N GLU A 248 15.98 -13.68 -11.25
CA GLU A 248 15.54 -12.28 -11.14
C GLU A 248 14.80 -12.06 -9.80
N THR A 249 15.40 -11.27 -8.91
CA THR A 249 14.85 -10.98 -7.59
C THR A 249 13.95 -9.74 -7.65
N ILE A 250 12.72 -9.81 -7.14
CA ILE A 250 11.66 -8.79 -7.29
C ILE A 250 11.77 -7.64 -6.24
N ILE A 251 12.50 -7.88 -5.14
CA ILE A 251 12.89 -6.83 -4.20
C ILE A 251 14.12 -6.16 -4.77
N GLU A 252 14.17 -4.82 -4.77
CA GLU A 252 15.38 -4.11 -5.19
C GLU A 252 16.56 -4.61 -4.35
N ASP A 253 17.61 -5.00 -5.04
CA ASP A 253 18.82 -5.63 -4.52
C ASP A 253 19.45 -4.86 -3.33
N ASN A 254 19.22 -3.54 -3.26
CA ASN A 254 19.69 -2.66 -2.19
C ASN A 254 18.93 -2.80 -0.87
N PHE A 255 17.77 -3.44 -0.87
CA PHE A 255 16.96 -3.67 0.32
C PHE A 255 17.15 -5.08 0.91
N VAL A 256 17.76 -6.01 0.18
CA VAL A 256 17.97 -7.40 0.59
C VAL A 256 19.36 -7.59 1.19
N ALA A 257 19.42 -7.87 2.49
CA ALA A 257 20.64 -8.24 3.20
C ALA A 257 21.07 -9.69 2.91
N SER A 258 20.11 -10.61 2.88
CA SER A 258 20.36 -12.01 2.56
C SER A 258 19.12 -12.70 2.03
N TYR A 259 19.32 -13.76 1.27
CA TYR A 259 18.26 -14.70 0.91
C TYR A 259 18.01 -15.64 2.09
N ALA A 260 16.76 -16.01 2.31
CA ALA A 260 16.39 -17.00 3.30
C ALA A 260 15.71 -18.19 2.60
N TYR A 261 16.14 -19.40 2.94
CA TYR A 261 15.60 -20.65 2.41
C TYR A 261 15.12 -21.52 3.57
N PHE A 262 13.86 -21.95 3.50
CA PHE A 262 13.25 -22.80 4.51
C PHE A 262 12.93 -24.19 3.93
N GLU A 263 13.29 -25.25 4.65
CA GLU A 263 13.05 -26.63 4.20
C GLU A 263 11.54 -26.96 4.10
N ALA A 264 10.72 -26.30 4.93
CA ALA A 264 9.27 -26.48 4.93
C ALA A 264 8.57 -25.86 3.70
N ASP A 265 9.18 -24.85 3.08
CA ASP A 265 8.70 -24.25 1.83
C ASP A 265 9.87 -24.04 0.85
N PRO A 266 10.29 -25.09 0.12
CA PRO A 266 11.43 -25.01 -0.80
C PRO A 266 11.21 -24.10 -2.01
N LYS A 267 9.95 -23.73 -2.31
CA LYS A 267 9.60 -22.86 -3.44
C LYS A 267 9.35 -21.42 -3.01
N GLY A 268 9.18 -21.18 -1.70
CA GLY A 268 8.97 -19.86 -1.14
C GLY A 268 10.15 -18.94 -1.38
N LYS A 269 9.85 -17.66 -1.61
CA LYS A 269 10.83 -16.62 -1.82
C LYS A 269 10.92 -15.76 -0.57
N TYR A 270 11.99 -15.92 0.19
CA TYR A 270 12.18 -15.20 1.45
C TYR A 270 13.46 -14.40 1.47
N TYR A 271 13.40 -13.25 2.14
CA TYR A 271 14.49 -12.30 2.18
C TYR A 271 14.61 -11.70 3.58
N ILE A 272 15.84 -11.51 4.03
CA ILE A 272 16.15 -10.61 5.14
C ILE A 272 16.42 -9.25 4.54
N THR A 273 15.71 -8.22 5.00
CA THR A 273 15.97 -6.85 4.55
C THR A 273 17.19 -6.25 5.24
N MET A 274 17.75 -5.17 4.70
CA MET A 274 18.81 -4.39 5.36
C MET A 274 18.43 -3.85 6.75
N LYS A 275 17.13 -3.83 7.08
CA LYS A 275 16.63 -3.46 8.41
C LYS A 275 16.37 -4.67 9.31
N GLY A 276 16.74 -5.88 8.87
CA GLY A 276 16.56 -7.12 9.60
C GLY A 276 15.13 -7.67 9.57
N ASN A 277 14.28 -7.30 8.61
CA ASN A 277 12.94 -7.88 8.52
C ASN A 277 12.98 -9.15 7.66
N LEU A 278 12.35 -10.24 8.12
CA LEU A 278 12.10 -11.42 7.30
C LEU A 278 10.79 -11.23 6.53
N VAL A 279 10.88 -11.23 5.22
CA VAL A 279 9.72 -11.07 4.33
C VAL A 279 9.58 -12.25 3.39
N GLN A 280 8.33 -12.62 3.09
CA GLN A 280 7.95 -13.57 2.05
C GLN A 280 7.40 -12.80 0.85
N LEU A 281 7.82 -13.18 -0.35
CA LEU A 281 7.21 -12.71 -1.58
C LEU A 281 6.33 -13.82 -2.16
N ASP A 282 5.03 -13.56 -2.21
CA ASP A 282 4.06 -14.45 -2.84
C ASP A 282 3.14 -13.66 -3.78
N ASN A 283 2.96 -14.15 -5.01
CA ASN A 283 2.15 -13.49 -6.06
C ASN A 283 2.39 -11.98 -6.22
N ASN A 284 3.67 -11.55 -6.21
CA ASN A 284 4.11 -10.13 -6.21
C ASN A 284 3.74 -9.33 -4.96
N THR A 285 3.15 -9.93 -3.93
CA THR A 285 2.86 -9.30 -2.65
C THR A 285 3.95 -9.64 -1.63
N VAL A 286 4.40 -8.63 -0.88
CA VAL A 286 5.40 -8.80 0.17
C VAL A 286 4.72 -8.89 1.53
N TYR A 287 4.90 -10.02 2.21
CA TYR A 287 4.41 -10.29 3.55
C TYR A 287 5.57 -10.24 4.54
N MET A 288 5.53 -9.35 5.54
CA MET A 288 6.45 -9.47 6.67
C MET A 288 6.02 -10.64 7.55
N ILE A 289 6.90 -11.62 7.70
CA ILE A 289 6.62 -12.84 8.46
C ILE A 289 7.52 -13.00 9.69
N GLY A 290 8.56 -12.19 9.84
CA GLY A 290 9.39 -12.19 11.04
C GLY A 290 10.42 -11.08 11.08
N ARG A 291 11.27 -11.11 12.11
CA ARG A 291 12.33 -10.12 12.34
C ARG A 291 13.58 -10.79 12.89
N LEU A 292 14.74 -10.34 12.39
CA LEU A 292 16.07 -10.67 12.85
C LEU A 292 16.44 -9.78 14.03
N SER A 293 16.96 -10.37 15.10
CA SER A 293 17.34 -9.70 16.34
C SER A 293 18.46 -10.47 17.05
N GLN A 294 19.02 -9.92 18.13
CA GLN A 294 19.97 -10.64 18.98
C GLN A 294 19.30 -11.87 19.60
N SER A 295 20.03 -12.97 19.59
CA SER A 295 19.55 -14.25 20.14
C SER A 295 19.36 -14.20 21.65
N ASN A 296 18.29 -14.83 22.12
CA ASN A 296 18.06 -15.12 23.54
C ASN A 296 18.65 -16.47 24.00
N LYS A 297 19.34 -17.20 23.12
CA LYS A 297 19.88 -18.54 23.37
C LYS A 297 21.40 -18.56 23.25
N ALA A 298 22.07 -19.05 24.29
CA ALA A 298 23.51 -19.23 24.30
C ALA A 298 23.98 -20.10 23.11
N GLY A 299 25.10 -19.72 22.50
CA GLY A 299 25.66 -20.40 21.33
C GLY A 299 25.13 -19.92 19.98
N TYR A 300 24.21 -18.95 19.95
CA TYR A 300 23.72 -18.29 18.74
C TYR A 300 23.78 -16.78 18.93
N GLU A 301 24.25 -16.03 17.93
CA GLU A 301 24.33 -14.56 18.01
C GLU A 301 23.02 -13.88 17.59
N LEU A 302 22.36 -14.45 16.58
CA LEU A 302 21.15 -13.89 15.97
C LEU A 302 19.99 -14.88 16.02
N MET A 303 18.78 -14.35 16.09
CA MET A 303 17.54 -15.11 15.98
C MET A 303 16.53 -14.41 15.08
N LEU A 304 15.68 -15.21 14.43
CA LEU A 304 14.45 -14.79 13.79
C LEU A 304 13.29 -15.04 14.74
N SER A 305 12.40 -14.07 14.87
CA SER A 305 11.15 -14.21 15.62
C SER A 305 9.96 -13.81 14.76
N ASP A 306 8.90 -14.61 14.79
CA ASP A 306 7.59 -14.20 14.27
C ASP A 306 6.79 -13.41 15.32
N LYS A 307 5.51 -13.12 15.01
CA LYS A 307 4.63 -12.33 15.88
C LYS A 307 4.14 -13.09 17.12
N GLN A 308 4.26 -14.41 17.11
CA GLN A 308 3.87 -15.30 18.19
C GLN A 308 5.06 -15.69 19.06
N TYR A 309 6.22 -15.04 18.84
CA TYR A 309 7.47 -15.34 19.53
C TYR A 309 7.94 -16.78 19.28
N ASN A 310 7.64 -17.34 18.11
CA ASN A 310 8.32 -18.54 17.65
C ASN A 310 9.72 -18.15 17.19
N TYR A 311 10.72 -18.74 17.84
CA TYR A 311 12.11 -18.42 17.61
C TYR A 311 12.79 -19.44 16.70
N MET A 312 13.53 -18.94 15.73
CA MET A 312 14.55 -19.69 14.99
C MET A 312 15.89 -19.03 15.20
N TYR A 313 16.95 -19.81 15.34
CA TYR A 313 18.29 -19.32 15.66
C TYR A 313 19.20 -19.41 14.45
N ILE A 314 20.09 -18.42 14.29
CA ILE A 314 21.06 -18.38 13.21
C ILE A 314 22.39 -18.90 13.73
N GLY A 315 22.75 -20.11 13.30
CA GLY A 315 24.03 -20.73 13.57
C GLY A 315 25.13 -20.30 12.59
N ASN A 316 26.32 -20.85 12.80
CA ASN A 316 27.48 -20.59 11.94
C ASN A 316 27.17 -20.83 10.47
N GLY A 317 27.70 -19.96 9.60
CA GLY A 317 27.49 -20.04 8.16
C GLY A 317 26.06 -19.73 7.70
N GLY A 318 25.22 -19.12 8.55
CA GLY A 318 23.85 -18.74 8.20
C GLY A 318 22.83 -19.85 8.35
N VAL A 319 23.18 -21.00 8.94
CA VAL A 319 22.23 -22.11 9.15
C VAL A 319 21.09 -21.65 10.06
N ILE A 320 19.85 -21.87 9.64
CA ILE A 320 18.67 -21.58 10.45
C ILE A 320 18.27 -22.87 11.17
N VAL A 321 18.17 -22.82 12.50
CA VAL A 321 17.74 -23.94 13.34
C VAL A 321 16.51 -23.57 14.16
N ASN A 322 15.68 -24.55 14.50
CA ASN A 322 14.55 -24.35 15.40
C ASN A 322 14.97 -24.38 16.89
N GLY A 323 14.00 -24.25 17.80
CA GLY A 323 14.24 -24.28 19.24
C GLY A 323 14.96 -25.53 19.77
N ALA A 324 14.79 -26.67 19.10
CA ALA A 324 15.47 -27.93 19.42
C ALA A 324 16.89 -28.04 18.83
N GLY A 325 17.34 -27.04 18.05
CA GLY A 325 18.65 -27.06 17.36
C GLY A 325 18.64 -27.87 16.06
N LYS A 326 17.47 -28.33 15.59
CA LYS A 326 17.35 -29.00 14.29
C LYS A 326 17.41 -27.95 13.18
N ARG A 327 18.21 -28.22 12.14
CA ARG A 327 18.22 -27.42 10.91
C ARG A 327 16.83 -27.36 10.27
N VAL A 328 16.43 -26.16 9.87
CA VAL A 328 15.17 -25.88 9.16
C VAL A 328 15.36 -24.98 7.95
N GLY A 329 16.59 -24.51 7.71
CA GLY A 329 16.87 -23.60 6.61
C GLY A 329 18.30 -23.08 6.63
N HIS A 330 18.55 -22.09 5.79
CA HIS A 330 19.79 -21.33 5.79
C HIS A 330 19.57 -19.93 5.21
N LEU A 331 20.44 -19.01 5.62
CA LEU A 331 20.63 -17.71 5.01
C LEU A 331 21.79 -17.82 4.02
N GLU A 332 21.58 -17.29 2.82
CA GLU A 332 22.64 -17.14 1.83
C GLU A 332 22.97 -15.66 1.71
N ALA A 333 24.25 -15.34 1.93
CA ALA A 333 24.75 -14.00 1.70
C ALA A 333 24.60 -13.64 0.22
N ARG A 334 24.39 -12.34 -0.02
CA ARG A 334 24.22 -11.80 -1.38
C ARG A 334 25.44 -12.04 -2.27
#